data_AF-A0A353RFP8-F1
#
_entry.id   AF-A0A353RFP8-F1
#
_cell.length_a   1.000
_cell.length_b   1.000
_cell.length_c   1.000
_cell.angle_alpha   90.00
_cell.angle_beta   90.00
_cell.angle_gamma   90.00
#
_symmetry.space_group_name_H-M   'P 1'
#
loop_
_entity.id
_entity.type
_entity.pdbx_description
1 polymer ?
#
loop_
_entity_poly.entity_id
_entity_poly.type
_entity_poly.pdbx_seq_one_letter_code
_entity_poly.pdbx_strand_id
1 'polypeptide(L)'
;MNLSKILESAVKAGASDIFVIAGCPVSFRISDEIRPAGEMRLTPDDTREVLRQIYRGAEERDIDPLLQSGDDDFSFSVPSLGRFRCNAYRQRGSLAAVLRVLSFSLPDPAALHIPDAVINLYRQERGLVLITGPAGSGKSTTL
;
A
#
# COMPACT_ATOMS: atom_id res chain seq x y z
N MET A 1 -17.90 -9.42 0.12
CA MET A 1 -17.06 -8.53 -0.72
C MET A 1 -15.78 -9.27 -1.09
N ASN A 2 -15.19 -9.06 -2.28
CA ASN A 2 -14.04 -9.86 -2.77
C ASN A 2 -12.79 -8.96 -2.89
N LEU A 3 -11.73 -9.30 -2.15
CA LEU A 3 -10.47 -8.55 -2.13
C LEU A 3 -9.82 -8.45 -3.53
N SER A 4 -9.73 -9.54 -4.28
CA SER A 4 -9.07 -9.56 -5.60
C SER A 4 -9.68 -8.52 -6.54
N LYS A 5 -11.02 -8.42 -6.58
CA LYS A 5 -11.72 -7.40 -7.40
C LYS A 5 -11.40 -5.97 -6.95
N ILE A 6 -11.26 -5.73 -5.65
CA ILE A 6 -10.88 -4.41 -5.11
C ILE A 6 -9.47 -4.05 -5.59
N LEU A 7 -8.52 -4.96 -5.45
CA LEU A 7 -7.12 -4.75 -5.86
C LEU A 7 -7.01 -4.56 -7.38
N GLU A 8 -7.68 -5.39 -8.18
CA GLU A 8 -7.75 -5.25 -9.64
C GLU A 8 -8.28 -3.88 -10.06
N SER A 9 -9.39 -3.44 -9.46
CA SER A 9 -10.00 -2.15 -9.77
C SER A 9 -9.07 -0.99 -9.40
N ALA A 10 -8.41 -1.06 -8.26
CA ALA A 10 -7.47 -0.04 -7.80
C ALA A 10 -6.26 0.09 -8.73
N VAL A 11 -5.64 -1.03 -9.11
CA VAL A 11 -4.50 -1.05 -10.04
C VAL A 11 -4.92 -0.51 -11.41
N LYS A 12 -6.07 -0.96 -11.93
CA LYS A 12 -6.61 -0.48 -13.22
C LYS A 12 -6.92 1.02 -13.21
N ALA A 13 -7.34 1.56 -12.07
CA ALA A 13 -7.61 2.98 -11.89
C ALA A 13 -6.35 3.82 -11.64
N GLY A 14 -5.17 3.22 -11.53
CA GLY A 14 -3.92 3.93 -11.22
C GLY A 14 -3.89 4.48 -9.79
N ALA A 15 -4.55 3.81 -8.85
CA ALA A 15 -4.62 4.24 -7.46
C ALA A 15 -3.27 4.07 -6.73
N SER A 16 -2.88 5.05 -5.91
CA SER A 16 -1.71 4.97 -5.03
C SER A 16 -2.03 4.25 -3.72
N ASP A 17 -3.23 4.46 -3.18
CA ASP A 17 -3.67 3.90 -1.90
C ASP A 17 -5.14 3.45 -2.00
N ILE A 18 -5.48 2.38 -1.27
CA ILE A 18 -6.83 1.82 -1.15
C ILE A 18 -7.24 1.91 0.32
N PHE A 19 -8.42 2.45 0.58
CA PHE A 19 -8.97 2.63 1.92
C PHE A 19 -10.14 1.67 2.15
N VAL A 20 -10.02 0.86 3.20
CA VAL A 20 -11.05 -0.08 3.67
C VAL A 20 -11.43 0.34 5.08
N ILE A 21 -12.50 1.13 5.21
CA ILE A 21 -12.91 1.75 6.49
C ILE A 21 -14.42 1.62 6.65
N ALA A 22 -14.86 1.17 7.83
CA ALA A 22 -16.28 1.05 8.15
C ALA A 22 -16.98 2.41 8.17
N GLY A 23 -18.21 2.47 7.66
CA GLY A 23 -19.03 3.68 7.53
C GLY A 23 -18.87 4.43 6.21
N CYS A 24 -17.86 4.08 5.40
CA CYS A 24 -17.56 4.68 4.11
C CYS A 24 -17.50 3.61 3.02
N PRO A 25 -17.66 3.97 1.73
CA PRO A 25 -17.32 3.06 0.63
C PRO A 25 -15.83 2.78 0.58
N VAL A 26 -15.45 1.64 -0.03
CA VAL A 26 -14.06 1.45 -0.48
C VAL A 26 -13.66 2.67 -1.30
N SER A 27 -12.53 3.27 -0.96
CA SER A 27 -12.07 4.49 -1.63
C SER A 27 -10.65 4.33 -2.12
N PHE A 28 -10.31 5.01 -3.21
CA PHE A 28 -8.98 5.00 -3.80
C PHE A 28 -8.40 6.41 -3.74
N ARG A 29 -7.10 6.53 -3.45
CA ARG A 29 -6.36 7.76 -3.74
C ARG A 29 -5.84 7.69 -5.17
N ILE A 30 -6.24 8.64 -6.00
CA ILE A 30 -5.79 8.77 -7.39
C ILE A 30 -5.37 10.23 -7.57
N SER A 31 -4.12 10.47 -7.97
CA SER A 31 -3.58 11.82 -8.15
C SER A 31 -3.83 12.73 -6.92
N ASP A 32 -3.49 12.21 -5.73
CA ASP A 32 -3.67 12.86 -4.42
C ASP A 32 -5.10 13.12 -3.95
N GLU A 33 -6.12 12.79 -4.74
CA GLU A 33 -7.52 12.88 -4.34
C GLU A 33 -8.08 11.53 -3.92
N ILE A 34 -8.80 11.51 -2.78
CA ILE A 34 -9.52 10.31 -2.32
C ILE A 34 -10.91 10.31 -2.94
N ARG A 35 -11.20 9.27 -3.74
CA ARG A 35 -12.48 9.09 -4.43
C ARG A 35 -13.11 7.74 -4.07
N PRO A 36 -14.42 7.68 -3.81
CA PRO A 36 -15.09 6.41 -3.58
C PRO A 36 -15.08 5.56 -4.85
N ALA A 37 -14.78 4.26 -4.70
CA ALA A 37 -14.76 3.27 -5.78
C ALA A 37 -16.13 2.59 -6.00
N GLY A 38 -17.16 3.04 -5.28
CA GLY A 38 -18.54 2.57 -5.33
C GLY A 38 -19.41 3.30 -4.32
N GLU A 39 -20.69 2.91 -4.24
CA GLU A 39 -21.68 3.59 -3.38
C GLU A 39 -21.93 2.87 -2.05
N MET A 40 -21.67 1.56 -1.99
CA MET A 40 -21.93 0.75 -0.81
C MET A 40 -20.99 1.12 0.33
N ARG A 41 -21.57 1.61 1.44
CA ARG A 41 -20.83 1.85 2.69
C ARG A 41 -20.51 0.52 3.37
N LEU A 42 -19.29 0.38 3.85
CA LEU A 42 -18.84 -0.82 4.54
C LEU A 42 -19.37 -0.86 5.97
N THR A 43 -19.88 -2.02 6.38
CA THR A 43 -20.15 -2.31 7.78
C THR A 43 -18.87 -2.79 8.50
N PRO A 44 -18.85 -2.84 9.85
CA PRO A 44 -17.74 -3.45 10.59
C PRO A 44 -17.48 -4.92 10.24
N ASP A 45 -18.53 -5.66 9.84
CA ASP A 45 -18.40 -7.05 9.42
C ASP A 45 -17.80 -7.14 8.00
N ASP A 46 -18.16 -6.22 7.11
CA ASP A 46 -17.56 -6.13 5.77
C ASP A 46 -16.06 -5.87 5.85
N THR A 47 -15.63 -4.91 6.67
CA THR A 47 -14.19 -4.63 6.82
C THR A 47 -13.47 -5.80 7.46
N ARG A 48 -14.04 -6.44 8.50
CA ARG A 48 -13.46 -7.64 9.11
C ARG A 48 -13.25 -8.76 8.08
N GLU A 49 -14.22 -8.97 7.19
CA GLU A 49 -14.13 -9.98 6.15
C GLU A 49 -13.04 -9.64 5.12
N VAL A 50 -12.96 -8.38 4.69
CA VAL A 50 -11.88 -7.94 3.78
C VAL A 50 -10.50 -8.11 4.42
N LEU A 51 -10.34 -7.69 5.69
CA LEU A 51 -9.06 -7.86 6.37
C LEU A 51 -8.68 -9.33 6.49
N ARG A 52 -9.60 -10.23 6.84
CA ARG A 52 -9.31 -11.68 6.83
C ARG A 52 -8.83 -12.16 5.46
N GLN A 53 -9.42 -11.69 4.38
CA GLN A 53 -8.95 -12.00 3.03
C GLN A 53 -7.54 -11.45 2.75
N ILE A 54 -7.21 -10.25 3.25
CA ILE A 54 -5.87 -9.66 3.12
C ILE A 54 -4.84 -10.54 3.83
N TYR A 55 -5.12 -10.94 5.07
CA TYR A 55 -4.21 -11.78 5.87
C TYR A 55 -4.02 -13.17 5.25
N ARG A 56 -5.09 -13.81 4.78
CA ARG A 56 -5.00 -15.07 4.01
C ARG A 56 -4.16 -14.91 2.74
N GLY A 57 -4.39 -13.84 1.98
CA GLY A 57 -3.64 -13.50 0.77
C GLY A 57 -2.17 -13.15 1.01
N ALA A 58 -1.80 -12.85 2.26
CA ALA A 58 -0.44 -12.59 2.69
C ALA A 58 0.22 -13.84 3.29
N GLU A 59 0.15 -14.96 2.56
CA GLU A 59 0.73 -16.26 2.98
C GLU A 59 0.13 -16.79 4.30
N GLU A 60 -1.19 -16.71 4.46
CA GLU A 60 -1.88 -17.12 5.69
C GLU A 60 -1.32 -16.45 6.95
N ARG A 61 -0.98 -15.15 6.83
CA ARG A 61 -0.49 -14.34 7.94
C ARG A 61 -1.48 -14.40 9.10
N ASP A 62 -0.95 -14.54 10.31
CA ASP A 62 -1.73 -14.49 11.54
C ASP A 62 -2.29 -13.08 11.78
N ILE A 63 -3.60 -13.00 12.04
CA ILE A 63 -4.33 -11.76 12.33
C ILE A 63 -4.33 -11.41 13.82
N ASP A 64 -3.96 -12.35 14.69
CA ASP A 64 -3.98 -12.16 16.13
C ASP A 64 -3.14 -10.97 16.61
N PRO A 65 -1.96 -10.65 16.04
CA PRO A 65 -1.24 -9.42 16.37
C PRO A 65 -2.13 -8.18 16.24
N LEU A 66 -2.82 -7.99 15.11
CA LEU A 66 -3.75 -6.88 14.90
C LEU A 66 -4.88 -6.86 15.93
N LEU A 67 -5.41 -8.03 16.31
CA LEU A 67 -6.50 -8.11 17.28
C LEU A 67 -6.05 -7.77 18.71
N GLN A 68 -4.77 -8.02 19.04
CA GLN A 68 -4.20 -7.81 20.37
C GLN A 68 -3.55 -6.43 20.54
N SER A 69 -2.66 -6.02 19.63
CA SER A 69 -1.96 -4.72 19.67
C SER A 69 -2.80 -3.58 19.12
N GLY A 70 -3.70 -3.88 18.18
CA GLY A 70 -4.56 -2.91 17.51
C GLY A 70 -4.05 -2.40 16.17
N ASP A 71 -2.84 -2.79 15.75
CA ASP A 71 -2.24 -2.44 14.46
C ASP A 71 -1.22 -3.48 13.97
N ASP A 72 -1.01 -3.53 12.66
CA ASP A 72 -0.02 -4.37 12.00
C ASP A 72 0.38 -3.77 10.64
N ASP A 73 1.66 -3.86 10.27
CA ASP A 73 2.21 -3.34 9.02
C ASP A 73 3.04 -4.42 8.34
N PHE A 74 2.66 -4.76 7.11
CA PHE A 74 3.32 -5.81 6.34
C PHE A 74 3.18 -5.57 4.84
N SER A 75 3.88 -6.37 4.04
CA SER A 75 3.73 -6.34 2.59
C SER A 75 3.41 -7.73 2.06
N PHE A 76 2.63 -7.78 0.99
CA PHE A 76 2.30 -9.02 0.30
C PHE A 76 2.25 -8.77 -1.21
N SER A 77 2.40 -9.84 -1.98
CA SER A 77 2.37 -9.80 -3.44
C SER A 77 1.15 -10.54 -3.95
N VAL A 78 0.47 -9.97 -4.94
CA VAL A 78 -0.61 -10.65 -5.65
C VAL A 78 -0.15 -10.92 -7.08
N PRO A 79 -0.14 -12.19 -7.52
CA PRO A 79 0.25 -12.54 -8.88
C PRO A 79 -0.49 -11.69 -9.90
N SER A 80 0.21 -11.22 -10.94
CA SER A 80 -0.29 -10.35 -12.02
C SER A 80 -0.75 -8.93 -11.65
N LEU A 81 -0.91 -8.58 -10.35
CA LEU A 81 -1.41 -7.27 -9.95
C LEU A 81 -0.36 -6.33 -9.38
N GLY A 82 0.46 -6.80 -8.44
CA GLY A 82 1.26 -5.85 -7.68
C GLY A 82 1.85 -6.43 -6.42
N ARG A 83 2.77 -5.65 -5.84
CA ARG A 83 3.07 -5.72 -4.42
C ARG A 83 2.28 -4.64 -3.70
N PHE A 84 1.77 -4.96 -2.52
CA PHE A 84 1.00 -4.04 -1.70
C PHE A 84 1.63 -3.96 -0.32
N ARG A 85 1.70 -2.75 0.24
CA ARG A 85 1.98 -2.56 1.67
C ARG A 85 0.65 -2.36 2.39
N CYS A 86 0.36 -3.23 3.33
CA CYS A 86 -0.82 -3.16 4.19
C CYS A 86 -0.45 -2.46 5.50
N ASN A 87 -1.19 -1.42 5.84
CA ASN A 87 -1.28 -0.92 7.19
C ASN A 87 -2.70 -1.23 7.70
N ALA A 88 -2.81 -2.23 8.58
CA ALA A 88 -4.06 -2.65 9.20
C ALA A 88 -4.12 -2.08 10.62
N TYR A 89 -5.30 -1.62 11.04
CA TYR A 89 -5.46 -1.02 12.36
C TYR A 89 -6.92 -1.08 12.84
N ARG A 90 -7.12 -0.86 14.14
CA ARG A 90 -8.44 -0.76 14.77
C ARG A 90 -8.82 0.70 14.97
N GLN A 91 -9.99 1.10 14.48
CA GLN A 91 -10.53 2.44 14.62
C GLN A 91 -12.00 2.39 15.03
N ARG A 92 -12.36 3.12 16.10
CA ARG A 92 -13.74 3.23 16.60
C ARG A 92 -14.43 1.87 16.76
N GLY A 93 -13.69 0.89 17.29
CA GLY A 93 -14.17 -0.47 17.53
C GLY A 93 -14.21 -1.40 16.31
N SER A 94 -13.94 -0.89 15.10
CA SER A 94 -13.94 -1.66 13.85
C SER A 94 -12.52 -1.85 13.31
N LEU A 95 -12.31 -2.89 12.50
CA LEU A 95 -11.07 -3.08 11.77
C LEU A 95 -11.05 -2.22 10.49
N ALA A 96 -9.88 -1.71 10.13
CA ALA A 96 -9.65 -0.91 8.95
C ALA A 96 -8.27 -1.23 8.35
N ALA A 97 -8.09 -0.93 7.08
CA ALA A 97 -6.79 -1.06 6.42
C ALA A 97 -6.60 0.02 5.36
N VAL A 98 -5.34 0.43 5.18
CA VAL A 98 -4.88 1.17 4.02
C VAL A 98 -3.86 0.31 3.28
N LEU A 99 -4.13 0.03 2.00
CA LEU A 99 -3.21 -0.71 1.13
C LEU A 99 -2.54 0.27 0.17
N ARG A 100 -1.22 0.38 0.21
CA ARG A 100 -0.46 1.14 -0.77
C ARG A 100 -0.03 0.24 -1.92
N VAL A 101 -0.32 0.65 -3.15
CA VAL A 101 0.14 -0.04 -4.36
C VAL A 101 1.63 0.27 -4.55
N LEU A 102 2.46 -0.75 -4.68
CA LEU A 102 3.88 -0.64 -4.97
C LEU A 102 4.12 -1.08 -6.42
N SER A 103 4.70 -0.21 -7.25
CA SER A 103 4.99 -0.54 -8.64
C SER A 103 6.10 -1.58 -8.75
N PHE A 104 5.97 -2.52 -9.69
CA PHE A 104 7.01 -3.50 -10.00
C PHE A 104 8.15 -2.93 -10.85
N SER A 105 7.91 -1.88 -11.63
CA SER A 105 8.93 -1.27 -12.46
C SER A 105 9.84 -0.39 -11.62
N LEU A 106 11.13 -0.75 -11.57
CA LEU A 106 12.19 0.20 -11.23
C LEU A 106 12.10 1.35 -12.25
N PRO A 107 11.84 2.58 -11.80
CA PRO A 107 11.77 3.71 -12.72
C PRO A 107 13.13 3.97 -13.34
N ASP A 108 13.13 4.42 -14.59
CA ASP A 108 14.35 4.83 -15.29
C ASP A 108 14.94 6.09 -14.61
N PRO A 109 16.18 6.02 -14.08
CA PRO A 109 16.84 7.18 -13.48
C PRO A 109 16.93 8.39 -14.42
N ALA A 110 17.11 8.14 -15.72
CA ALA A 110 17.21 9.21 -16.72
C ALA A 110 15.87 9.94 -16.88
N ALA A 111 14.76 9.19 -16.88
CA ALA A 111 13.40 9.75 -16.91
C ALA A 111 13.06 10.54 -15.64
N LEU A 112 13.65 10.18 -14.51
CA LEU A 112 13.53 10.93 -13.24
C LEU A 112 14.52 12.10 -13.10
N HIS A 113 15.34 12.35 -14.13
CA HIS A 113 16.39 13.36 -14.12
C HIS A 113 17.36 13.22 -12.94
N ILE A 114 17.60 11.99 -12.48
CA ILE A 114 18.58 11.72 -11.42
C ILE A 114 19.97 11.86 -12.06
N PRO A 115 20.85 12.75 -11.55
CA PRO A 115 22.17 12.94 -12.13
C PRO A 115 23.03 11.67 -12.03
N ASP A 116 23.86 11.42 -13.05
CA ASP A 116 24.80 10.28 -13.06
C ASP A 116 25.70 10.26 -11.82
N ALA A 117 26.07 11.42 -11.27
CA ALA A 117 26.86 11.51 -10.05
C ALA A 117 26.16 10.87 -8.84
N VAL A 118 24.83 10.95 -8.77
CA VAL A 118 24.03 10.31 -7.72
C VAL A 118 23.93 8.80 -7.97
N ILE A 119 23.66 8.40 -9.22
CA ILE A 119 23.58 6.97 -9.58
C ILE A 119 24.91 6.29 -9.28
N ASN A 120 26.03 6.85 -9.75
CA ASN A 120 27.37 6.28 -9.57
C ASN A 120 27.81 6.08 -8.11
N LEU A 121 27.08 6.59 -7.12
CA LEU A 121 27.31 6.26 -5.71
C LEU A 121 27.18 4.76 -5.42
N TYR A 122 26.44 3.99 -6.23
CA TYR A 122 26.37 2.52 -6.09
C TYR A 122 27.73 1.83 -6.25
N ARG A 123 28.70 2.49 -6.91
CA ARG A 123 30.05 1.95 -7.15
C ARG A 123 30.99 2.10 -5.95
N GLN A 124 30.59 2.83 -4.91
CA GLN A 124 31.42 3.00 -3.72
C GLN A 124 31.48 1.68 -2.95
N GLU A 125 32.68 1.12 -2.78
CA GLU A 125 32.86 -0.16 -2.09
C GLU A 125 32.60 -0.06 -0.58
N ARG A 126 32.80 1.13 0.01
CA ARG A 126 32.63 1.42 1.44
C ARG A 126 32.26 2.88 1.66
N GLY A 127 31.43 3.15 2.67
CA GLY A 127 31.01 4.49 3.05
C GLY A 127 29.57 4.53 3.55
N LEU A 128 29.08 5.72 3.87
CA LEU A 128 27.68 5.97 4.24
C LEU A 128 27.08 6.97 3.24
N VAL A 129 26.04 6.56 2.53
CA VAL A 129 25.25 7.43 1.64
C VAL A 129 23.92 7.73 2.32
N LEU A 130 23.58 9.02 2.45
CA LEU A 130 22.33 9.47 3.06
C LEU A 130 21.46 10.16 2.00
N ILE A 131 20.33 9.55 1.66
CA ILE A 131 19.30 10.14 0.80
C ILE A 131 18.20 10.73 1.70
N THR A 132 18.12 12.06 1.76
CA THR A 132 17.24 12.78 2.71
C THR A 132 16.21 13.65 1.99
N GLY A 133 15.21 14.12 2.74
CA GLY A 133 14.09 14.90 2.19
C GLY A 133 12.75 14.62 2.89
N PRO A 134 11.74 15.49 2.70
CA PRO A 134 10.42 15.36 3.35
C PRO A 134 9.63 14.14 2.86
N ALA A 135 8.55 13.76 3.56
CA ALA A 135 7.69 12.65 3.13
C ALA A 135 7.18 12.87 1.69
N GLY A 136 7.18 11.83 0.86
CA GLY A 136 6.77 11.92 -0.55
C GLY A 136 7.82 12.49 -1.52
N SER A 137 9.01 12.91 -1.07
CA SER A 137 10.04 13.53 -1.92
C SER A 137 10.83 12.57 -2.84
N GLY A 138 10.33 11.36 -3.09
CA GLY A 138 11.01 10.38 -3.97
C GLY A 138 12.22 9.65 -3.38
N LYS A 139 12.55 9.81 -2.08
CA LYS A 139 13.71 9.12 -1.45
C LYS A 139 13.75 7.61 -1.69
N SER A 140 12.63 6.92 -1.45
CA SER A 140 12.51 5.47 -1.66
C SER A 140 12.49 5.06 -3.13
N THR A 141 12.31 6.03 -4.03
CA THR A 141 12.37 5.82 -5.48
C THR A 141 13.79 6.01 -6.00
N THR A 142 14.56 6.91 -5.38
CA THR A 142 15.98 7.13 -5.69
C THR A 142 16.90 6.06 -5.07
N LEU A 143 16.54 5.53 -3.90
CA LEU A 143 17.26 4.47 -3.19
C LEU A 143 16.88 3.09 -3.73
#